data_AF-A0A7X4FAI1-F1
#
_entry.id   AF-A0A7X4FAI1-F1
#
_cell.length_a   1.000
_cell.length_b   1.000
_cell.length_c   1.000
_cell.angle_alpha   90.00
_cell.angle_beta   90.00
_cell.angle_gamma   90.00
#
_symmetry.space_group_name_H-M   'P 1'
#
loop_
_entity.id
_entity.type
_entity.pdbx_description
1 polymer ?
#
loop_
_entity_poly.entity_id
_entity_poly.type
_entity_poly.pdbx_seq_one_letter_code
_entity_poly.pdbx_strand_id
1 'polypeptide(L)'
;MSHYEYFLILLSLVFCGYASYTDVKTQKIRNFCSLGVLYIGTLSQLMAWYLGKTTPLDILWLFLGGGLIAFAFYWFGIFSPGDSKLFWGVCLIFPLSLFRNLSGTLSFPPLIVALNIIIPYAIGLLVYLIFKFVRMRNKLDLLRYFFKSSFQKSLLLERLFSLLLFIGIGSALTYLLKRFGWEPDRILHLVFVLLAFTLIQKLLSRLPKTSVYYAVVSFVCVWLSLQAMPSVPAFLSSLAVLLGLYFLVFVIAKQLVLGLASITLNSAVDVSGLEVGMIPAEQIVRVEHVDGAVRYEKRQVAFSSRQEKNTVISPDPAGLTADEIIQLQNLAAEGAFSEFGNRVNIQPSIGFAPVIFLGTLLTVLCQGPFYFKLMQLL
;
A
#
# COMPACT_ATOMS: atom_id res chain seq x y z
N MET A 1 -20.66 21.78 15.66
CA MET A 1 -21.23 20.70 14.83
C MET A 1 -22.66 20.45 15.28
N SER A 2 -23.57 20.07 14.39
CA SER A 2 -24.98 19.77 14.76
C SER A 2 -25.14 18.36 15.34
N HIS A 3 -26.20 18.08 16.09
CA HIS A 3 -26.51 16.71 16.61
C HIS A 3 -26.49 15.64 15.51
N TYR A 4 -26.98 15.97 14.32
CA TYR A 4 -26.90 15.13 13.12
C TYR A 4 -25.46 14.72 12.75
N GLU A 5 -24.50 15.65 12.85
CA GLU A 5 -23.10 15.39 12.46
C GLU A 5 -22.40 14.50 13.50
N TYR A 6 -22.70 14.70 14.79
CA TYR A 6 -22.23 13.79 15.85
C TYR A 6 -22.81 12.39 15.69
N PHE A 7 -24.08 12.28 15.29
CA PHE A 7 -24.71 10.99 15.01
C PHE A 7 -24.01 10.25 13.86
N LEU A 8 -23.68 10.94 12.76
CA LEU A 8 -22.92 10.33 11.64
C LEU A 8 -21.53 9.84 12.07
N ILE A 9 -20.82 10.63 12.88
CA ILE A 9 -19.50 10.24 13.42
C ILE A 9 -19.62 9.00 14.31
N LEU A 10 -20.60 8.99 15.22
CA LEU A 10 -20.86 7.84 16.09
C LEU A 10 -21.16 6.58 15.26
N LEU A 11 -22.00 6.72 14.24
CA LEU A 11 -22.36 5.62 13.35
C LEU A 11 -21.14 5.07 12.61
N SER A 12 -20.29 5.96 12.07
CA SER A 12 -19.02 5.57 11.44
C SER A 12 -18.13 4.79 12.41
N LEU A 13 -17.99 5.25 13.65
CA LEU A 13 -17.16 4.58 14.66
C LEU A 13 -17.74 3.21 15.05
N VAL A 14 -19.06 3.09 15.19
CA VAL A 14 -19.72 1.81 15.50
C VAL A 14 -19.50 0.81 14.36
N PHE A 15 -19.71 1.21 13.10
CA PHE A 15 -19.51 0.31 11.97
C PHE A 15 -18.03 -0.08 11.80
N CYS A 16 -17.10 0.87 11.91
CA CYS A 16 -15.66 0.57 11.85
C CYS A 16 -15.20 -0.30 13.02
N GLY A 17 -15.72 -0.06 14.23
CA GLY A 17 -15.42 -0.87 15.42
C GLY A 17 -15.97 -2.29 15.30
N TYR A 18 -17.20 -2.45 14.81
CA TYR A 18 -17.78 -3.76 14.54
C TYR A 18 -17.06 -4.49 13.39
N ALA A 19 -16.67 -3.78 12.32
CA ALA A 19 -15.84 -4.33 11.25
C ALA A 19 -14.49 -4.82 11.80
N SER A 20 -13.84 -4.03 12.65
CA SER A 20 -12.59 -4.41 13.34
C SER A 20 -12.76 -5.67 14.19
N TYR A 21 -13.86 -5.77 14.94
CA TYR A 21 -14.17 -6.96 15.73
C TYR A 21 -14.35 -8.20 14.84
N THR A 22 -15.13 -8.09 13.75
CA THR A 22 -15.34 -9.21 12.82
C THR A 22 -14.07 -9.61 12.10
N ASP A 23 -13.22 -8.64 11.76
CA ASP A 23 -11.95 -8.86 11.08
C ASP A 23 -10.95 -9.57 12.00
N VAL A 24 -10.81 -9.14 13.24
CA VAL A 24 -9.95 -9.81 14.23
C VAL A 24 -10.44 -11.23 14.53
N LYS A 25 -11.75 -11.43 14.68
CA LYS A 25 -12.32 -12.73 15.10
C LYS A 25 -12.45 -13.74 13.96
N THR A 26 -12.81 -13.27 12.76
CA THR A 26 -13.18 -14.15 11.63
C THR A 26 -12.37 -13.91 10.36
N GLN A 27 -11.40 -12.97 10.38
CA GLN A 27 -10.56 -12.58 9.24
C GLN A 27 -11.36 -12.19 7.98
N LYS A 28 -12.63 -11.81 8.18
CA LYS A 28 -13.57 -11.45 7.13
C LYS A 28 -14.41 -10.26 7.58
N ILE A 29 -14.46 -9.24 6.73
CA ILE A 29 -15.33 -8.09 6.91
C ILE A 29 -16.69 -8.43 6.29
N ARG A 30 -17.74 -8.39 7.11
CA ARG A 30 -19.11 -8.60 6.61
C ARG A 30 -19.50 -7.47 5.68
N ASN A 31 -20.07 -7.81 4.51
CA ASN A 31 -20.52 -6.82 3.51
C ASN A 31 -21.48 -5.79 4.09
N PHE A 32 -22.28 -6.14 5.10
CA PHE A 32 -23.16 -5.21 5.80
C PHE A 32 -22.40 -4.02 6.40
N CYS A 33 -21.18 -4.22 6.90
CA CYS A 33 -20.40 -3.15 7.51
C CYS A 33 -19.90 -2.17 6.45
N SER A 34 -19.25 -2.68 5.39
CA SER A 34 -18.65 -1.84 4.37
C SER A 34 -19.68 -1.18 3.45
N LEU A 35 -20.69 -1.93 2.99
CA LEU A 35 -21.78 -1.37 2.18
C LEU A 35 -22.71 -0.49 3.02
N GLY A 36 -22.97 -0.84 4.28
CA GLY A 36 -23.80 -0.05 5.18
C GLY A 36 -23.25 1.36 5.36
N VAL A 37 -21.95 1.49 5.70
CA VAL A 37 -21.30 2.81 5.82
C VAL A 37 -21.32 3.56 4.50
N LEU A 38 -21.11 2.88 3.37
CA LEU A 38 -21.12 3.51 2.05
C LEU A 38 -22.49 4.05 1.64
N TYR A 39 -23.56 3.27 1.83
CA TYR A 39 -24.93 3.73 1.55
C TYR A 39 -25.34 4.86 2.49
N ILE A 40 -25.08 4.71 3.78
CA ILE A 40 -25.42 5.74 4.77
C ILE A 40 -24.60 7.01 4.53
N GLY A 41 -23.31 6.87 4.20
CA GLY A 41 -22.45 7.99 3.82
C GLY A 41 -22.98 8.73 2.61
N THR A 42 -23.33 8.01 1.54
CA THR A 42 -23.91 8.62 0.33
C THR A 42 -25.23 9.34 0.65
N LEU A 43 -26.13 8.71 1.41
CA LEU A 43 -27.38 9.32 1.84
C LEU A 43 -27.14 10.55 2.72
N SER A 44 -26.12 10.50 3.57
CA SER A 44 -25.77 11.61 4.46
C SER A 44 -25.28 12.84 3.71
N GLN A 45 -24.56 12.64 2.61
CA GLN A 45 -24.11 13.70 1.72
C GLN A 45 -25.28 14.32 0.95
N LEU A 46 -26.22 13.49 0.47
CA LEU A 46 -27.45 13.98 -0.16
C LEU A 46 -28.33 14.78 0.82
N MET A 47 -28.45 14.32 2.06
CA MET A 47 -29.14 15.06 3.12
C MET A 47 -28.42 16.38 3.46
N ALA A 48 -27.09 16.38 3.49
CA ALA A 48 -26.31 17.59 3.72
C ALA A 48 -26.49 18.61 2.59
N TRP A 49 -26.66 18.16 1.35
CA TRP A 49 -27.02 19.02 0.21
C TRP A 49 -28.43 19.58 0.35
N TYR A 50 -29.42 18.77 0.72
CA TYR A 50 -30.78 19.23 1.00
C TYR A 50 -30.82 20.30 2.09
N LEU A 51 -29.97 20.17 3.12
CA LEU A 51 -29.82 21.14 4.21
C LEU A 51 -28.95 22.37 3.85
N GLY A 52 -28.48 22.48 2.60
CA GLY A 52 -27.67 23.60 2.12
C GLY A 52 -26.25 23.66 2.71
N LYS A 53 -25.74 22.55 3.27
CA LYS A 53 -24.40 22.48 3.89
C LYS A 53 -23.29 22.08 2.92
N THR A 54 -23.64 21.45 1.80
CA THR A 54 -22.71 20.96 0.79
C THR A 54 -23.24 21.27 -0.61
N THR A 55 -22.35 21.33 -1.60
CA THR A 55 -22.73 21.49 -3.00
C THR A 55 -22.70 20.15 -3.74
N PRO A 56 -23.40 20.01 -4.88
CA PRO A 56 -23.30 18.81 -5.72
C PRO A 56 -21.86 18.50 -6.16
N LEU A 57 -21.05 19.54 -6.38
CA LEU A 57 -19.63 19.40 -6.72
C LEU A 57 -18.85 18.78 -5.57
N ASP A 58 -19.09 19.21 -4.32
CA ASP A 58 -18.44 18.62 -3.13
C ASP A 58 -18.80 17.14 -3.00
N ILE A 59 -20.07 16.78 -3.22
CA ILE A 59 -20.53 15.39 -3.16
C ILE A 59 -19.82 14.55 -4.23
N LEU A 60 -19.79 15.03 -5.47
CA LEU A 60 -19.16 14.32 -6.59
C LEU A 60 -17.64 14.17 -6.35
N TRP A 61 -17.00 15.22 -5.83
CA TRP A 61 -15.58 15.21 -5.51
C TRP A 61 -15.25 14.25 -4.35
N LEU A 62 -16.07 14.21 -3.30
CA LEU A 62 -15.92 13.25 -2.20
C LEU A 62 -16.14 11.80 -2.67
N PHE A 63 -17.19 11.58 -3.47
CA PHE A 63 -17.56 10.26 -3.96
C PHE A 63 -16.50 9.69 -4.89
N LEU A 64 -16.15 10.42 -5.95
CA LEU A 64 -15.16 9.98 -6.93
C LEU A 64 -13.74 10.00 -6.34
N GLY A 65 -13.40 11.04 -5.60
CA GLY A 65 -12.07 11.18 -5.01
C GLY A 65 -11.79 10.14 -3.93
N GLY A 66 -12.76 9.89 -3.04
CA GLY A 66 -12.68 8.78 -2.07
C GLY A 66 -12.64 7.41 -2.74
N GLY A 67 -13.47 7.20 -3.77
CA GLY A 67 -13.50 5.97 -4.54
C GLY A 67 -12.21 5.70 -5.30
N LEU A 68 -11.58 6.75 -5.86
CA LEU A 68 -10.30 6.65 -6.57
C LEU A 68 -9.16 6.28 -5.62
N ILE A 69 -9.11 6.86 -4.41
CA ILE A 69 -8.11 6.48 -3.41
C ILE A 69 -8.36 5.04 -2.92
N ALA A 70 -9.61 4.68 -2.67
CA ALA A 70 -10.01 3.33 -2.27
C ALA A 70 -9.59 2.27 -3.32
N PHE A 71 -9.86 2.58 -4.58
CA PHE A 71 -9.47 1.75 -5.72
C PHE A 71 -7.96 1.68 -5.88
N ALA A 72 -7.24 2.80 -5.70
CA ALA A 72 -5.78 2.80 -5.73
C ALA A 72 -5.21 1.87 -4.66
N PHE A 73 -5.68 1.95 -3.40
CA PHE A 73 -5.22 1.04 -2.35
C PHE A 73 -5.52 -0.43 -2.62
N TYR A 74 -6.69 -0.75 -3.20
CA TYR A 74 -6.99 -2.10 -3.66
C TYR A 74 -6.05 -2.53 -4.81
N TRP A 75 -5.91 -1.69 -5.83
CA TRP A 75 -5.08 -1.96 -7.00
C TRP A 75 -3.62 -2.16 -6.62
N PHE A 76 -3.10 -1.42 -5.64
CA PHE A 76 -1.74 -1.61 -5.11
C PHE A 76 -1.60 -2.81 -4.16
N GLY A 77 -2.69 -3.52 -3.86
CA GLY A 77 -2.70 -4.67 -2.97
C GLY A 77 -2.51 -4.32 -1.50
N ILE A 78 -2.78 -3.06 -1.11
CA ILE A 78 -2.70 -2.60 0.28
C ILE A 78 -3.98 -3.01 1.01
N PHE A 79 -5.13 -2.83 0.38
CA PHE A 79 -6.46 -3.14 0.94
C PHE A 79 -7.09 -4.34 0.25
N SER A 80 -7.80 -5.16 1.03
CA SER A 80 -8.74 -6.12 0.47
C SER A 80 -9.96 -5.40 -0.13
N PRO A 81 -10.77 -6.06 -0.98
CA PRO A 81 -12.01 -5.47 -1.49
C PRO A 81 -12.97 -4.99 -0.39
N GLY A 82 -12.97 -5.64 0.78
CA GLY A 82 -13.79 -5.26 1.93
C GLY A 82 -13.29 -3.95 2.58
N ASP A 83 -11.98 -3.87 2.79
CA ASP A 83 -11.31 -2.69 3.38
C ASP A 83 -11.45 -1.45 2.50
N SER A 84 -11.29 -1.59 1.18
CA SER A 84 -11.47 -0.48 0.25
C SER A 84 -12.88 0.07 0.26
N LYS A 85 -13.91 -0.78 0.33
CA LYS A 85 -15.30 -0.33 0.45
C LYS A 85 -15.56 0.36 1.78
N LEU A 86 -15.03 -0.19 2.87
CA LEU A 86 -15.14 0.42 4.20
C LEU A 86 -14.50 1.80 4.23
N PHE A 87 -13.26 1.94 3.74
CA PHE A 87 -12.57 3.22 3.60
C PHE A 87 -13.38 4.21 2.76
N TRP A 88 -13.88 3.78 1.60
CA TRP A 88 -14.69 4.64 0.74
C TRP A 88 -15.95 5.15 1.45
N GLY A 89 -16.63 4.27 2.19
CA GLY A 89 -17.76 4.66 3.03
C GLY A 89 -17.38 5.67 4.12
N VAL A 90 -16.25 5.45 4.81
CA VAL A 90 -15.74 6.38 5.84
C VAL A 90 -15.48 7.77 5.26
N CYS A 91 -14.93 7.87 4.05
CA CYS A 91 -14.75 9.15 3.37
C CYS A 91 -16.07 9.88 3.12
N LEU A 92 -17.17 9.15 2.92
CA LEU A 92 -18.48 9.71 2.60
C LEU A 92 -19.33 10.03 3.83
N ILE A 93 -19.20 9.26 4.90
CA ILE A 93 -20.01 9.48 6.11
C ILE A 93 -19.53 10.66 6.96
N PHE A 94 -18.27 11.07 6.80
CA PHE A 94 -17.76 12.19 7.57
C PHE A 94 -18.34 13.53 7.12
N PRO A 95 -18.84 14.34 8.07
CA PRO A 95 -19.37 15.65 7.75
C PRO A 95 -18.23 16.60 7.36
N LEU A 96 -18.41 17.39 6.28
CA LEU A 96 -17.43 18.40 5.86
C LEU A 96 -17.12 19.43 6.95
N SER A 97 -18.05 19.63 7.90
CA SER A 97 -17.82 20.49 9.05
C SER A 97 -16.65 20.06 9.93
N LEU A 98 -16.27 18.78 9.88
CA LEU A 98 -15.12 18.22 10.61
C LEU A 98 -13.79 18.81 10.11
N PHE A 99 -13.73 19.28 8.87
CA PHE A 99 -12.51 19.73 8.20
C PHE A 99 -12.46 21.25 7.96
N ARG A 100 -13.39 22.02 8.56
CA ARG A 100 -13.57 23.46 8.31
C ARG A 100 -12.37 24.35 8.59
N ASN A 101 -11.47 23.91 9.48
CA ASN A 101 -10.32 24.70 9.91
C ASN A 101 -9.09 24.50 8.99
N LEU A 102 -9.24 23.77 7.89
CA LEU A 102 -8.14 23.43 6.98
C LEU A 102 -8.27 24.22 5.69
N SER A 103 -7.16 24.79 5.23
CA SER A 103 -7.07 25.52 3.96
C SER A 103 -6.23 24.74 2.93
N GLY A 104 -6.41 25.08 1.65
CA GLY A 104 -5.67 24.47 0.55
C GLY A 104 -5.97 22.99 0.37
N THR A 105 -4.96 22.17 0.06
CA THR A 105 -5.11 20.71 -0.17
C THR A 105 -5.53 19.90 1.03
N LEU A 106 -5.28 20.43 2.22
CA LEU A 106 -5.77 19.85 3.46
C LEU A 106 -7.29 20.08 3.61
N SER A 107 -7.95 20.76 2.68
CA SER A 107 -9.41 20.79 2.63
C SER A 107 -10.02 19.51 2.02
N PHE A 108 -9.22 18.60 1.44
CA PHE A 108 -9.73 17.40 0.79
C PHE A 108 -9.84 16.20 1.78
N PRO A 109 -11.05 15.87 2.27
CA PRO A 109 -11.20 14.94 3.38
C PRO A 109 -10.73 13.50 3.14
N PRO A 110 -10.96 12.88 1.97
CA PRO A 110 -10.49 11.51 1.70
C PRO A 110 -8.99 11.33 1.86
N LEU A 111 -8.21 12.35 1.48
CA LEU A 111 -6.76 12.34 1.63
C LEU A 111 -6.34 12.40 3.10
N ILE A 112 -7.03 13.17 3.94
CA ILE A 112 -6.77 13.24 5.38
C ILE A 112 -7.05 11.89 6.04
N VAL A 113 -8.19 11.28 5.71
CA VAL A 113 -8.55 9.95 6.22
C VAL A 113 -7.46 8.94 5.83
N ALA A 114 -7.01 8.95 4.57
CA ALA A 114 -5.94 8.07 4.10
C ALA A 114 -4.63 8.28 4.88
N LEU A 115 -4.20 9.53 5.05
CA LEU A 115 -2.98 9.87 5.80
C LEU A 115 -3.07 9.41 7.26
N ASN A 116 -4.23 9.61 7.90
CA ASN A 116 -4.46 9.21 9.28
C ASN A 116 -4.56 7.68 9.45
N ILE A 117 -4.92 6.91 8.43
CA ILE A 117 -4.89 5.44 8.44
C ILE A 117 -3.47 4.89 8.27
N ILE A 118 -2.63 5.57 7.48
CA ILE A 118 -1.23 5.15 7.26
C ILE A 118 -0.42 5.23 8.56
N ILE A 119 -0.73 6.16 9.46
CA ILE A 119 0.00 6.35 10.72
C ILE A 119 -0.08 5.14 11.67
N PRO A 120 -1.28 4.69 12.11
CA PRO A 120 -1.39 3.52 12.97
C PRO A 120 -0.87 2.25 12.26
N TYR A 121 -1.00 2.16 10.93
CA TYR A 121 -0.37 1.09 10.16
C TYR A 121 1.17 1.11 10.31
N ALA A 122 1.79 2.26 10.08
CA ALA A 122 3.24 2.43 10.17
C ALA A 122 3.76 2.17 11.58
N ILE A 123 3.05 2.66 12.61
CA ILE A 123 3.39 2.41 14.02
C ILE A 123 3.26 0.91 14.34
N GLY A 124 2.13 0.29 13.98
CA GLY A 124 1.91 -1.14 14.23
C GLY A 124 2.97 -2.01 13.55
N LEU A 125 3.29 -1.70 12.29
CA LEU A 125 4.37 -2.35 11.55
C LEU A 125 5.72 -2.14 12.25
N LEU A 126 6.07 -0.92 12.62
CA LEU A 126 7.34 -0.62 13.29
C LEU A 126 7.46 -1.34 14.63
N VAL A 127 6.42 -1.33 15.46
CA VAL A 127 6.38 -2.06 16.75
C VAL A 127 6.54 -3.56 16.50
N TYR A 128 5.82 -4.11 15.52
CA TYR A 128 5.93 -5.52 15.16
C TYR A 128 7.36 -5.89 14.70
N LEU A 129 7.98 -5.06 13.85
CA LEU A 129 9.34 -5.26 13.37
C LEU A 129 10.35 -5.19 14.53
N ILE A 130 10.22 -4.21 15.43
CA ILE A 130 11.08 -4.08 16.61
C ILE A 130 10.92 -5.30 17.52
N PHE A 131 9.68 -5.70 17.83
CA PHE A 131 9.40 -6.84 18.68
C PHE A 131 10.03 -8.13 18.11
N LYS A 132 9.84 -8.39 16.81
CA LYS A 132 10.45 -9.54 16.14
C LYS A 132 11.98 -9.45 16.10
N PHE A 133 12.53 -8.28 15.80
CA PHE A 133 13.97 -8.05 15.79
C PHE A 133 14.61 -8.30 17.16
N VAL A 134 13.95 -7.89 18.25
CA VAL A 134 14.40 -8.14 19.62
C VAL A 134 14.37 -9.63 19.97
N ARG A 135 13.32 -10.35 19.54
CA ARG A 135 13.15 -11.79 19.83
C ARG A 135 14.06 -12.71 19.01
N MET A 136 14.66 -12.22 17.93
CA MET A 136 15.48 -13.02 17.03
C MET A 136 16.84 -13.36 17.65
N ARG A 137 17.17 -14.66 17.72
CA ARG A 137 18.39 -15.17 18.37
C ARG A 137 19.66 -14.89 17.55
N ASN A 138 19.59 -14.96 16.21
CA ASN A 138 20.73 -14.73 15.30
C ASN A 138 20.60 -13.43 14.50
N LYS A 139 20.88 -12.29 15.14
CA LYS A 139 20.83 -10.96 14.50
C LYS A 139 21.87 -10.80 13.37
N LEU A 140 23.01 -11.51 13.49
CA LEU A 140 24.10 -11.48 12.52
C LEU A 140 23.71 -12.09 11.17
N ASP A 141 22.84 -13.09 11.16
CA ASP A 141 22.40 -13.74 9.92
C ASP A 141 21.48 -12.81 9.12
N LEU A 142 20.66 -11.99 9.79
CA LEU A 142 19.83 -10.98 9.14
C LEU A 142 20.69 -9.85 8.54
N LEU A 143 21.72 -9.39 9.26
CA LEU A 143 22.69 -8.43 8.71
C LEU A 143 23.46 -9.01 7.53
N ARG A 144 23.96 -10.25 7.63
CA ARG A 144 24.65 -10.92 6.51
C ARG A 144 23.73 -11.08 5.30
N TYR A 145 22.47 -11.46 5.53
CA TYR A 145 21.47 -11.55 4.46
C TYR A 145 21.19 -10.18 3.83
N PHE A 146 21.05 -9.13 4.65
CA PHE A 146 20.86 -7.76 4.19
C PHE A 146 22.03 -7.29 3.31
N PHE A 147 23.27 -7.46 3.77
CA PHE A 147 24.45 -7.07 2.99
C PHE A 147 24.62 -7.92 1.72
N LYS A 148 24.41 -9.24 1.80
CA LYS A 148 24.50 -10.14 0.65
C LYS A 148 23.44 -9.82 -0.40
N SER A 149 22.21 -9.56 0.02
CA SER A 149 21.09 -9.17 -0.86
C SER A 149 21.27 -7.75 -1.39
N SER A 150 21.88 -6.85 -0.61
CA SER A 150 22.06 -5.46 -1.00
C SER A 150 23.14 -5.18 -2.04
N PHE A 151 24.20 -5.99 -2.05
CA PHE A 151 25.39 -5.74 -2.88
C PHE A 151 25.57 -6.73 -4.05
N GLN A 152 24.50 -7.41 -4.48
CA GLN A 152 24.54 -8.19 -5.71
C GLN A 152 24.68 -7.28 -6.95
N LYS A 153 25.73 -7.50 -7.75
CA LYS A 153 26.08 -6.67 -8.92
C LYS A 153 24.92 -6.50 -9.91
N SER A 154 24.11 -7.53 -10.13
CA SER A 154 22.93 -7.48 -11.01
C SER A 154 21.82 -6.56 -10.49
N LEU A 155 21.66 -6.45 -9.17
CA LEU A 155 20.66 -5.58 -8.53
C LEU A 155 21.14 -4.13 -8.35
N LEU A 156 22.45 -3.87 -8.32
CA LEU A 156 22.98 -2.51 -8.13
C LEU A 156 22.55 -1.56 -9.24
N LEU A 157 22.56 -2.04 -10.50
CA LEU A 157 22.15 -1.23 -11.65
C LEU A 157 20.66 -0.91 -11.60
N GLU A 158 19.81 -1.88 -11.22
CA GLU A 158 18.38 -1.65 -11.03
C GLU A 158 18.09 -0.67 -9.89
N ARG A 159 18.87 -0.71 -8.81
CA ARG A 159 18.72 0.20 -7.66
C ARG A 159 19.16 1.61 -8.01
N LEU A 160 20.26 1.76 -8.76
CA LEU A 160 20.72 3.06 -9.24
C LEU A 160 19.71 3.66 -10.21
N PHE A 161 19.16 2.85 -11.12
CA PHE A 161 18.08 3.27 -11.99
C PHE A 161 16.82 3.67 -11.21
N SER A 162 16.42 2.87 -10.22
CA SER A 162 15.27 3.17 -9.37
C SER A 162 15.47 4.47 -8.56
N LEU A 163 16.70 4.74 -8.11
CA LEU A 163 17.07 6.00 -7.46
C LEU A 163 16.95 7.18 -8.44
N LEU A 164 17.51 7.07 -9.65
CA LEU A 164 17.41 8.10 -10.68
C LEU A 164 15.96 8.38 -11.06
N LEU A 165 15.16 7.34 -11.20
CA LEU A 165 13.72 7.44 -11.47
C LEU A 165 12.99 8.14 -10.31
N PHE A 166 13.31 7.78 -9.06
CA PHE A 166 12.74 8.42 -7.88
C PHE A 166 13.03 9.93 -7.84
N ILE A 167 14.28 10.32 -8.08
CA ILE A 167 14.70 11.72 -8.14
C ILE A 167 14.03 12.44 -9.31
N GLY A 168 14.03 11.83 -10.50
CA GLY A 168 13.41 12.40 -11.69
C GLY A 168 11.92 12.66 -11.52
N ILE A 169 11.20 11.73 -10.89
CA ILE A 169 9.77 11.88 -10.56
C ILE A 169 9.57 12.98 -9.52
N GLY A 170 10.40 13.03 -8.47
CA GLY A 170 10.34 14.11 -7.48
C GLY A 170 10.49 15.49 -8.11
N SER A 171 11.49 15.65 -8.97
CA SER A 171 11.74 16.89 -9.71
C SER A 171 10.60 17.23 -10.67
N ALA A 172 10.14 16.27 -11.46
CA ALA A 172 9.06 16.46 -12.42
C ALA A 172 7.75 16.86 -11.73
N LEU A 173 7.44 16.21 -10.61
CA LEU A 173 6.27 16.51 -9.81
C LEU A 173 6.37 17.92 -9.22
N THR A 174 7.54 18.30 -8.68
CA THR A 174 7.78 19.67 -8.19
C THR A 174 7.54 20.71 -9.28
N TYR A 175 8.08 20.47 -10.47
CA TYR A 175 7.91 21.36 -11.62
C TYR A 175 6.44 21.49 -12.04
N LEU A 176 5.72 20.36 -12.15
CA LEU A 176 4.31 20.33 -12.52
C LEU A 176 3.45 21.06 -11.47
N LEU A 177 3.63 20.74 -10.20
CA LEU A 177 2.89 21.36 -9.10
C LEU A 177 3.08 22.88 -9.09
N LYS A 178 4.33 23.35 -9.18
CA LYS A 178 4.64 24.77 -9.25
C LYS A 178 4.01 25.45 -10.47
N ARG A 179 3.99 24.78 -11.63
CA ARG A 179 3.36 25.30 -12.85
C ARG A 179 1.84 25.47 -12.71
N PHE A 180 1.18 24.63 -11.94
CA PHE A 180 -0.22 24.77 -11.59
C PHE A 180 -0.47 25.77 -10.43
N GLY A 181 0.57 26.47 -9.95
CA GLY A 181 0.48 27.37 -8.79
C GLY A 181 0.22 26.62 -7.48
N TRP A 182 0.53 25.32 -7.45
CA TRP A 182 0.22 24.45 -6.33
C TRP A 182 1.47 24.16 -5.49
N GLU A 183 1.47 24.64 -4.24
CA GLU A 183 2.57 24.46 -3.29
C GLU A 183 2.11 23.58 -2.11
N PRO A 184 2.14 22.24 -2.23
CA PRO A 184 1.84 21.37 -1.10
C PRO A 184 2.91 21.48 -0.01
N ASP A 185 2.54 21.20 1.23
CA ASP A 185 3.50 21.08 2.32
C ASP A 185 4.49 19.94 2.07
N ARG A 186 5.64 19.97 2.75
CA ARG A 186 6.74 19.01 2.53
C ARG A 186 6.30 17.55 2.73
N ILE A 187 5.43 17.27 3.69
CA ILE A 187 4.97 15.91 3.99
C ILE A 187 4.06 15.43 2.87
N LEU A 188 3.10 16.26 2.46
CA LEU A 188 2.20 15.92 1.37
C LEU A 188 2.94 15.78 0.04
N HIS A 189 3.94 16.63 -0.20
CA HIS A 189 4.83 16.50 -1.36
C HIS A 189 5.54 15.15 -1.37
N LEU A 190 6.13 14.72 -0.25
CA LEU A 190 6.78 13.41 -0.14
C LEU A 190 5.80 12.26 -0.39
N VAL A 191 4.57 12.35 0.13
CA VAL A 191 3.52 11.34 -0.13
C VAL A 191 3.22 11.25 -1.62
N PHE A 192 3.06 12.38 -2.31
CA PHE A 192 2.83 12.35 -3.76
C PHE A 192 4.02 11.83 -4.55
N VAL A 193 5.26 12.15 -4.16
CA VAL A 193 6.47 11.58 -4.80
C VAL A 193 6.50 10.07 -4.64
N LEU A 194 6.19 9.55 -3.44
CA LEU A 194 6.13 8.10 -3.20
C LEU A 194 5.02 7.42 -4.00
N LEU A 195 3.82 8.02 -4.06
CA LEU A 195 2.71 7.51 -4.87
C LEU A 195 3.03 7.53 -6.36
N ALA A 196 3.57 8.62 -6.88
CA ALA A 196 3.96 8.74 -8.29
C ALA A 196 5.08 7.75 -8.63
N PHE A 197 6.08 7.60 -7.76
CA PHE A 197 7.16 6.63 -7.94
C PHE A 197 6.63 5.20 -8.01
N THR A 198 5.78 4.80 -7.07
CA THR A 198 5.22 3.44 -7.04
C THR A 198 4.30 3.17 -8.23
N LEU A 199 3.46 4.15 -8.63
CA LEU A 199 2.62 4.06 -9.82
C LEU A 199 3.46 3.88 -11.09
N ILE A 200 4.45 4.75 -11.29
CA ILE A 200 5.32 4.73 -12.46
C ILE A 200 6.12 3.42 -12.47
N GLN A 201 6.69 2.99 -11.35
CA GLN A 201 7.42 1.72 -11.25
C GLN A 201 6.53 0.53 -11.62
N LYS A 202 5.27 0.51 -11.16
CA LYS A 202 4.30 -0.53 -11.51
C LYS A 202 3.93 -0.50 -12.99
N LEU A 203 3.76 0.68 -13.59
CA LEU A 203 3.49 0.81 -15.02
C LEU A 203 4.70 0.39 -15.87
N LEU A 204 5.89 0.84 -15.49
CA LEU A 204 7.16 0.53 -16.14
C LEU A 204 7.55 -0.94 -16.03
N SER A 205 7.15 -1.65 -14.96
CA SER A 205 7.41 -3.09 -14.84
C SER A 205 6.74 -3.94 -15.93
N ARG A 206 5.77 -3.39 -16.65
CA ARG A 206 5.12 -4.06 -17.79
C ARG A 206 5.97 -4.01 -19.06
N LEU A 207 6.94 -3.10 -19.13
CA LEU A 207 7.80 -2.89 -20.30
C LEU A 207 9.05 -3.79 -20.23
N PRO A 208 9.55 -4.27 -21.39
CA PRO A 208 10.80 -5.02 -21.43
C PRO A 208 11.97 -4.12 -21.02
N LYS A 209 12.71 -4.56 -20.00
CA LYS A 209 13.89 -3.86 -19.44
C LYS A 209 15.12 -4.00 -20.36
N THR A 210 15.06 -3.37 -21.54
CA THR A 210 16.20 -3.32 -22.48
C THR A 210 17.18 -2.21 -22.08
N SER A 211 18.43 -2.28 -22.55
CA SER A 211 19.42 -1.22 -22.30
C SER A 211 18.97 0.16 -22.82
N VAL A 212 18.25 0.18 -23.94
CA VAL A 212 17.65 1.41 -24.51
C VAL A 212 16.60 2.00 -23.57
N TYR A 213 15.77 1.15 -22.97
CA TYR A 213 14.77 1.58 -21.98
C TYR A 213 15.42 2.29 -20.78
N TYR A 214 16.50 1.73 -20.24
CA TYR A 214 17.24 2.34 -19.14
C TYR A 214 17.86 3.69 -19.53
N ALA A 215 18.41 3.79 -20.75
CA ALA A 215 19.02 5.02 -21.25
C ALA A 215 17.99 6.15 -21.43
N VAL A 216 16.87 5.86 -22.10
CA VAL A 216 15.82 6.86 -22.37
C VAL A 216 15.20 7.39 -21.08
N VAL A 217 14.81 6.50 -20.17
CA VAL A 217 14.17 6.90 -18.91
C VAL A 217 15.16 7.69 -18.03
N SER A 218 16.42 7.28 -17.96
CA SER A 218 17.44 8.01 -17.20
C SER A 218 17.68 9.40 -17.79
N PHE A 219 17.76 9.52 -19.12
CA PHE A 219 17.92 10.79 -19.80
C PHE A 219 16.76 11.75 -19.50
N VAL A 220 15.51 11.26 -19.60
CA VAL A 220 14.31 12.06 -19.28
C VAL A 220 14.31 12.50 -17.81
N CYS A 221 14.69 11.63 -16.88
CA CYS A 221 14.73 11.96 -15.44
C CYS A 221 15.78 13.03 -15.14
N VAL A 222 16.97 12.94 -15.75
CA VAL A 222 18.03 13.94 -15.60
C VAL A 222 17.60 15.27 -16.23
N TRP A 223 17.03 15.24 -17.43
CA TRP A 223 16.52 16.44 -18.12
C TRP A 223 15.45 17.16 -17.30
N LEU A 224 14.45 16.44 -16.78
CA LEU A 224 13.41 17.01 -15.93
C LEU A 224 13.97 17.55 -14.62
N SER A 225 14.98 16.89 -14.05
CA SER A 225 15.68 17.38 -12.86
C SER A 225 16.41 18.70 -13.13
N LEU A 226 17.00 18.87 -14.30
CA LEU A 226 17.66 20.12 -14.72
C LEU A 226 16.63 21.25 -14.96
N GLN A 227 15.45 20.95 -15.52
CA GLN A 227 14.42 21.96 -15.75
C GLN A 227 13.70 22.42 -14.48
N ALA A 228 13.59 21.56 -13.48
CA ALA A 228 12.96 21.89 -12.21
C ALA A 228 13.79 22.84 -11.33
N MET A 229 14.98 23.27 -11.77
CA MET A 229 15.98 23.95 -10.94
C MET A 229 15.77 25.47 -10.84
N PRO A 230 15.63 26.02 -9.62
CA PRO A 230 15.81 27.45 -9.39
C PRO A 230 17.27 27.83 -9.09
N SER A 231 18.07 26.94 -8.48
CA SER A 231 19.50 27.14 -8.18
C SER A 231 20.22 25.83 -7.78
N VAL A 232 21.55 25.79 -7.93
CA VAL A 232 22.41 24.62 -7.60
C VAL A 232 22.38 24.22 -6.11
N PRO A 233 22.40 25.15 -5.13
CA PRO A 233 22.36 24.78 -3.71
C PRO A 233 21.02 24.17 -3.30
N ALA A 234 19.91 24.69 -3.82
CA ALA A 234 18.58 24.15 -3.57
C ALA A 234 18.43 22.73 -4.14
N PHE A 235 19.08 22.46 -5.29
CA PHE A 235 19.14 21.12 -5.85
C PHE A 235 19.90 20.14 -4.96
N LEU A 236 21.10 20.49 -4.47
CA LEU A 236 21.87 19.59 -3.60
C LEU A 236 21.14 19.27 -2.29
N SER A 237 20.46 20.26 -1.70
CA SER A 237 19.67 20.05 -0.49
C SER A 237 18.46 19.13 -0.73
N SER A 238 17.69 19.37 -1.79
CA SER A 238 16.53 18.52 -2.14
C SER A 238 16.95 17.11 -2.55
N LEU A 239 18.06 16.97 -3.29
CA LEU A 239 18.67 15.70 -3.65
C LEU A 239 19.06 14.91 -2.40
N ALA A 240 19.73 15.55 -1.43
CA ALA A 240 20.13 14.89 -0.18
C ALA A 240 18.91 14.36 0.60
N VAL A 241 17.83 15.14 0.68
CA VAL A 241 16.59 14.72 1.33
C VAL A 241 15.93 13.54 0.58
N LEU A 242 15.81 13.62 -0.74
CA LEU A 242 15.24 12.54 -1.56
C LEU A 242 16.09 11.27 -1.49
N LEU A 243 17.41 11.40 -1.51
CA LEU A 243 18.34 10.28 -1.42
C LEU A 243 18.28 9.61 -0.04
N GLY A 244 18.24 10.40 1.03
CA GLY A 244 18.03 9.91 2.39
C GLY A 244 16.70 9.17 2.54
N LEU A 245 15.61 9.73 2.00
CA LEU A 245 14.30 9.08 2.01
C LEU A 245 14.30 7.78 1.22
N TYR A 246 14.88 7.78 0.01
CA TYR A 246 14.94 6.59 -0.83
C TYR A 246 15.68 5.45 -0.11
N PHE A 247 16.82 5.77 0.52
CA PHE A 247 17.59 4.79 1.28
C PHE A 247 16.80 4.26 2.48
N LEU A 248 16.15 5.14 3.25
CA LEU A 248 15.36 4.74 4.40
C LEU A 248 14.18 3.85 4.03
N VAL A 249 13.39 4.23 3.01
CA VAL A 249 12.14 3.55 2.66
C VAL A 249 12.40 2.30 1.81
N PHE A 250 13.16 2.44 0.72
CA PHE A 250 13.28 1.37 -0.29
C PHE A 250 14.47 0.45 -0.09
N VAL A 251 15.52 0.90 0.60
CA VAL A 251 16.67 0.04 0.90
C VAL A 251 16.51 -0.57 2.30
N ILE A 252 16.35 0.24 3.33
CA ILE A 252 16.26 -0.24 4.71
C ILE A 252 14.88 -0.85 4.98
N ALA A 253 13.80 -0.06 4.96
CA ALA A 253 12.49 -0.51 5.40
C ALA A 253 11.96 -1.66 4.54
N LYS A 254 12.01 -1.54 3.21
CA LYS A 254 11.56 -2.62 2.31
C LYS A 254 12.32 -3.93 2.53
N GLN A 255 13.66 -3.91 2.62
CA GLN A 255 14.42 -5.15 2.80
C GLN A 255 14.26 -5.73 4.19
N LEU A 256 14.14 -4.88 5.22
CA LEU A 256 13.92 -5.31 6.59
C LEU A 256 12.53 -5.95 6.73
N VAL A 257 11.50 -5.36 6.11
CA VAL A 257 10.14 -5.94 6.04
C VAL A 257 10.14 -7.24 5.25
N LEU A 258 10.71 -7.29 4.04
CA LEU A 258 10.72 -8.52 3.22
C LEU A 258 11.58 -9.63 3.84
N GLY A 259 12.72 -9.28 4.42
CA GLY A 259 13.59 -10.21 5.15
C GLY A 259 12.89 -10.79 6.38
N LEU A 260 12.24 -9.95 7.19
CA LEU A 260 11.48 -10.43 8.35
C LEU A 260 10.23 -11.21 7.93
N ALA A 261 9.55 -10.82 6.85
CA ALA A 261 8.39 -11.54 6.35
C ALA A 261 8.76 -12.94 5.87
N SER A 262 9.80 -13.07 5.06
CA SER A 262 10.26 -14.37 4.56
C SER A 262 10.76 -15.30 5.67
N ILE A 263 11.35 -14.75 6.75
CA ILE A 263 11.91 -15.55 7.85
C ILE A 263 10.87 -15.89 8.93
N THR A 264 9.84 -15.05 9.14
CA THR A 264 9.00 -15.13 10.35
C THR A 264 7.49 -15.09 10.15
N LEU A 265 6.98 -14.72 8.97
CA LEU A 265 5.54 -14.62 8.70
C LEU A 265 5.01 -15.82 7.91
N ASN A 266 5.85 -16.49 7.13
CA ASN A 266 5.42 -17.61 6.32
C ASN A 266 5.24 -18.86 7.18
N SER A 267 4.01 -19.38 7.23
CA SER A 267 3.73 -20.70 7.79
C SER A 267 3.67 -21.71 6.66
N ALA A 268 4.45 -22.79 6.76
CA ALA A 268 4.39 -23.88 5.80
C ALA A 268 3.14 -24.73 6.12
N VAL A 269 2.15 -24.69 5.25
CA VAL A 269 0.90 -25.45 5.35
C VAL A 269 0.94 -26.56 4.30
N ASP A 270 0.55 -27.78 4.67
CA ASP A 270 0.40 -28.88 3.71
C ASP A 270 -0.74 -28.55 2.72
N VAL A 271 -0.58 -28.91 1.45
CA VAL A 271 -1.58 -28.60 0.40
C VAL A 271 -2.97 -29.16 0.71
N SER A 272 -3.05 -30.27 1.44
CA SER A 272 -4.30 -30.87 1.93
C SER A 272 -5.02 -30.03 2.98
N GLY A 273 -4.29 -29.13 3.67
CA GLY A 273 -4.81 -28.24 4.72
C GLY A 273 -5.06 -26.81 4.24
N LEU A 274 -5.06 -26.56 2.92
CA LEU A 274 -5.38 -25.24 2.37
C LEU A 274 -6.87 -24.95 2.51
N GLU A 275 -7.19 -23.77 3.05
CA GLU A 275 -8.56 -23.26 3.16
C GLU A 275 -8.77 -22.06 2.24
N VAL A 276 -10.04 -21.87 1.82
CA VAL A 276 -10.44 -20.75 0.97
C VAL A 276 -10.17 -19.42 1.69
N GLY A 277 -9.43 -18.53 1.03
CA GLY A 277 -9.03 -17.23 1.55
C GLY A 277 -7.63 -17.17 2.18
N MET A 278 -6.89 -18.29 2.24
CA MET A 278 -5.46 -18.24 2.59
C MET A 278 -4.64 -17.51 1.52
N ILE A 279 -3.72 -16.63 1.92
CA ILE A 279 -2.90 -15.83 0.98
C ILE A 279 -1.55 -16.53 0.78
N PRO A 280 -1.20 -16.97 -0.45
CA PRO A 280 0.08 -17.61 -0.70
C PRO A 280 1.21 -16.58 -0.63
N ALA A 281 2.27 -16.91 0.10
CA ALA A 281 3.42 -16.02 0.30
C ALA A 281 4.45 -16.08 -0.85
N GLU A 282 4.34 -17.09 -1.72
CA GLU A 282 5.28 -17.40 -2.80
C GLU A 282 4.52 -17.67 -4.09
N GLN A 283 5.16 -17.35 -5.23
CA GLN A 283 4.66 -17.68 -6.56
C GLN A 283 5.18 -19.07 -6.94
N ILE A 284 4.28 -19.96 -7.38
CA ILE A 284 4.67 -21.25 -7.94
C ILE A 284 4.63 -21.14 -9.46
N VAL A 285 5.79 -21.28 -10.10
CA VAL A 285 5.94 -21.17 -11.55
C VAL A 285 6.29 -22.54 -12.13
N ARG A 286 5.63 -22.89 -13.23
CA ARG A 286 5.95 -24.04 -14.06
C ARG A 286 7.15 -23.71 -14.95
N VAL A 287 8.27 -24.39 -14.73
CA VAL A 287 9.51 -24.24 -15.50
C VAL A 287 9.72 -25.49 -16.34
N GLU A 288 9.83 -25.32 -17.66
CA GLU A 288 10.25 -26.40 -18.56
C GLU A 288 11.78 -26.46 -18.56
N HIS A 289 12.32 -27.57 -18.09
CA HIS A 289 13.77 -27.81 -18.13
C HIS A 289 14.21 -28.25 -19.53
N VAL A 290 15.51 -28.10 -19.81
CA VAL A 290 16.16 -28.42 -21.10
C VAL A 290 15.91 -29.88 -21.55
N ASP A 291 15.61 -30.78 -20.62
CA ASP A 291 15.28 -32.19 -20.88
C ASP A 291 13.79 -32.43 -21.24
N GLY A 292 12.98 -31.39 -21.39
CA GLY A 292 11.53 -31.48 -21.64
C GLY A 292 10.68 -31.84 -20.41
N ALA A 293 11.31 -32.04 -19.25
CA ALA A 293 10.61 -32.29 -17.99
C ALA A 293 10.05 -30.98 -17.39
N VAL A 294 8.80 -31.04 -16.93
CA VAL A 294 8.12 -29.94 -16.24
C VAL A 294 8.43 -30.00 -14.76
N ARG A 295 9.06 -28.96 -14.20
CA ARG A 295 9.24 -28.80 -12.75
C ARG A 295 8.55 -27.54 -12.26
N TYR A 296 8.20 -27.52 -10.99
CA TYR A 296 7.60 -26.37 -10.34
C TYR A 296 8.65 -25.73 -9.44
N GLU A 297 8.86 -24.42 -9.57
CA GLU A 297 9.80 -23.67 -8.72
C GLU A 297 9.05 -22.68 -7.83
N LYS A 298 9.48 -22.58 -6.57
CA LYS A 298 9.04 -21.53 -5.65
C LYS A 298 9.85 -20.26 -5.90
N ARG A 299 9.18 -19.16 -6.23
CA ARG A 299 9.80 -17.84 -6.35
C ARG A 299 9.21 -16.87 -5.33
N GLN A 300 10.08 -16.12 -4.66
CA GLN A 300 9.66 -14.99 -3.86
C GLN A 300 9.10 -13.90 -4.79
N VAL A 301 7.93 -13.39 -4.45
CA VAL A 301 7.27 -12.37 -5.25
C VAL A 301 7.93 -11.04 -4.98
N ALA A 302 8.69 -10.56 -5.97
CA ALA A 302 9.01 -9.15 -6.01
C ALA A 302 7.71 -8.39 -6.24
N PHE A 303 7.54 -7.22 -5.62
CA PHE A 303 6.41 -6.29 -5.79
C PHE A 303 6.11 -5.90 -7.27
N SER A 304 6.84 -6.45 -8.24
CA SER A 304 6.76 -6.21 -9.67
C SER A 304 7.09 -7.44 -10.52
N SER A 305 7.05 -8.68 -10.00
CA SER A 305 7.25 -9.86 -10.84
C SER A 305 6.01 -10.12 -11.69
N ARG A 306 6.23 -10.16 -13.00
CA ARG A 306 5.33 -10.63 -14.05
C ARG A 306 4.54 -11.84 -13.53
N GLN A 307 3.21 -11.85 -13.72
CA GLN A 307 2.51 -13.13 -13.90
C GLN A 307 3.13 -13.73 -15.16
N GLU A 308 4.15 -14.57 -14.99
CA GLU A 308 4.69 -15.36 -16.07
C GLU A 308 3.55 -16.25 -16.57
N LYS A 309 3.40 -16.45 -17.88
CA LYS A 309 2.33 -17.29 -18.47
C LYS A 309 2.27 -18.71 -17.90
N ASN A 310 3.31 -19.12 -17.19
CA ASN A 310 3.47 -20.41 -16.55
C ASN A 310 3.23 -20.37 -15.02
N THR A 311 2.66 -19.29 -14.49
CA THR A 311 2.38 -19.16 -13.06
C THR A 311 1.15 -19.97 -12.68
N VAL A 312 1.28 -20.91 -11.75
CA VAL A 312 0.17 -21.71 -11.22
C VAL A 312 -0.52 -20.98 -10.06
N ILE A 313 0.24 -20.26 -9.24
CA ILE A 313 -0.29 -19.44 -8.13
C ILE A 313 0.50 -18.15 -8.04
N SER A 314 -0.18 -17.04 -7.80
CA SER A 314 0.42 -15.78 -7.37
C SER A 314 -0.18 -15.31 -6.03
N PRO A 315 0.55 -14.53 -5.22
CA PRO A 315 0.00 -13.85 -4.05
C PRO A 315 -1.11 -12.89 -4.48
N ASP A 316 -2.36 -13.27 -4.22
CA ASP A 316 -3.51 -12.40 -4.36
C ASP A 316 -3.99 -11.99 -2.95
N PRO A 317 -4.14 -10.68 -2.65
CA PRO A 317 -4.77 -10.20 -1.43
C PRO A 317 -6.19 -10.74 -1.18
N ALA A 318 -6.89 -11.19 -2.23
CA ALA A 318 -8.19 -11.85 -2.10
C ALA A 318 -8.11 -13.27 -1.50
N GLY A 319 -6.91 -13.87 -1.49
CA GLY A 319 -6.66 -15.24 -1.04
C GLY A 319 -7.07 -16.29 -2.09
N LEU A 320 -6.72 -17.55 -1.81
CA LEU A 320 -6.99 -18.69 -2.70
C LEU A 320 -8.49 -18.97 -2.84
N THR A 321 -8.93 -19.19 -4.07
CA THR A 321 -10.27 -19.67 -4.41
C THR A 321 -10.40 -21.19 -4.25
N ALA A 322 -11.64 -21.69 -4.17
CA ALA A 322 -11.88 -23.14 -4.08
C ALA A 322 -11.33 -23.89 -5.31
N ASP A 323 -11.46 -23.31 -6.49
CA ASP A 323 -10.97 -23.91 -7.74
C ASP A 323 -9.44 -23.98 -7.78
N GLU A 324 -8.76 -22.93 -7.31
CA GLU A 324 -7.29 -22.94 -7.17
C GLU A 324 -6.81 -23.97 -6.15
N ILE A 325 -7.53 -24.14 -5.04
CA ILE A 325 -7.21 -25.17 -4.04
C ILE A 325 -7.36 -26.57 -4.64
N ILE A 326 -8.43 -26.83 -5.40
CA ILE A 326 -8.64 -28.12 -6.08
C ILE A 326 -7.51 -28.37 -7.09
N GLN A 327 -7.14 -27.36 -7.89
CA GLN A 327 -6.01 -27.47 -8.81
C GLN A 327 -4.70 -27.81 -8.07
N LEU A 328 -4.46 -27.20 -6.92
CA LEU A 328 -3.26 -27.46 -6.12
C LEU A 328 -3.25 -28.86 -5.50
N GLN A 329 -4.39 -29.32 -5.01
CA GLN A 329 -4.53 -30.66 -4.46
C GLN A 329 -4.32 -31.71 -5.54
N ASN A 330 -4.84 -31.48 -6.75
CA ASN A 330 -4.62 -32.37 -7.90
C ASN A 330 -3.12 -32.41 -8.29
N LEU A 331 -2.47 -31.25 -8.40
CA LEU A 331 -1.03 -31.18 -8.71
C LEU A 331 -0.18 -31.83 -7.60
N ALA A 332 -0.54 -31.67 -6.33
CA ALA A 332 0.13 -32.35 -5.23
C ALA A 332 -0.04 -33.87 -5.30
N ALA A 333 -1.23 -34.35 -5.69
CA ALA A 333 -1.51 -35.78 -5.89
C ALA A 333 -0.72 -36.37 -7.08
N GLU A 334 -0.48 -35.56 -8.12
CA GLU A 334 0.38 -35.90 -9.26
C GLU A 334 1.89 -35.88 -8.92
N GLY A 335 2.26 -35.54 -7.68
CA GLY A 335 3.65 -35.51 -7.22
C GLY A 335 4.42 -34.26 -7.65
N ALA A 336 3.73 -33.26 -8.21
CA ALA A 336 4.32 -32.02 -8.72
C ALA A 336 5.06 -31.20 -7.64
N PHE A 337 4.69 -31.35 -6.38
CA PHE A 337 5.27 -30.63 -5.24
C PHE A 337 6.09 -31.51 -4.29
N SER A 338 6.45 -32.72 -4.72
CA SER A 338 7.25 -33.66 -3.94
C SER A 338 8.60 -33.09 -3.49
N GLU A 339 9.26 -32.28 -4.33
CA GLU A 339 10.51 -31.56 -4.02
C GLU A 339 10.38 -30.56 -2.86
N PHE A 340 9.16 -30.09 -2.56
CA PHE A 340 8.88 -29.18 -1.45
C PHE A 340 8.09 -29.84 -0.31
N GLY A 341 7.99 -31.17 -0.32
CA GLY A 341 7.25 -31.94 0.67
C GLY A 341 5.75 -31.64 0.69
N ASN A 342 5.16 -31.30 -0.47
CA ASN A 342 3.74 -30.93 -0.61
C ASN A 342 3.29 -29.78 0.33
N ARG A 343 4.20 -28.85 0.62
CA ARG A 343 3.95 -27.67 1.48
C ARG A 343 3.99 -26.37 0.71
N VAL A 344 3.04 -25.50 1.01
CA VAL A 344 2.95 -24.13 0.47
C VAL A 344 3.07 -23.15 1.63
N ASN A 345 3.87 -22.10 1.44
CA ASN A 345 4.02 -21.05 2.43
C ASN A 345 2.83 -20.08 2.34
N ILE A 346 2.08 -19.97 3.43
CA ILE A 346 0.93 -19.05 3.56
C ILE A 346 1.33 -17.86 4.43
N GLN A 347 0.95 -16.67 3.96
CA GLN A 347 1.08 -15.42 4.69
C GLN A 347 -0.16 -15.19 5.56
N PRO A 348 -0.02 -14.81 6.83
CA PRO A 348 -1.17 -14.46 7.66
C PRO A 348 -1.88 -13.24 7.09
N SER A 349 -3.21 -13.30 6.97
CA SER A 349 -4.02 -12.13 6.64
C SER A 349 -3.86 -11.09 7.75
N ILE A 350 -3.40 -9.89 7.38
CA ILE A 350 -3.37 -8.77 8.30
C ILE A 350 -4.75 -8.13 8.23
N GLY A 351 -5.50 -8.21 9.33
CA GLY A 351 -6.77 -7.49 9.45
C GLY A 351 -6.54 -5.98 9.37
N PHE A 352 -7.00 -5.35 8.28
CA PHE A 352 -6.82 -3.92 8.05
C PHE A 352 -7.95 -3.07 8.65
N ALA A 353 -9.09 -3.66 9.01
CA ALA A 353 -10.20 -2.93 9.59
C ALA A 353 -9.86 -2.24 10.93
N PRO A 354 -9.10 -2.85 11.87
CA PRO A 354 -8.62 -2.18 13.08
C PRO A 354 -7.78 -0.93 12.78
N VAL A 355 -6.96 -0.98 11.73
CA VAL A 355 -6.14 0.14 11.28
C VAL A 355 -7.01 1.26 10.73
N ILE A 356 -8.03 0.90 9.92
CA ILE A 356 -9.02 1.86 9.40
C ILE A 356 -9.80 2.50 10.56
N PHE A 357 -10.21 1.72 11.56
CA PHE A 357 -10.89 2.24 12.75
C PHE A 357 -10.02 3.21 13.54
N LEU A 358 -8.75 2.88 13.80
CA LEU A 358 -7.82 3.77 14.49
C LEU A 358 -7.58 5.07 13.69
N GLY A 359 -7.41 4.98 12.37
CA GLY A 359 -7.28 6.15 11.51
C GLY A 359 -8.55 7.01 11.46
N THR A 360 -9.72 6.38 11.49
CA THR A 360 -11.04 7.04 11.62
C THR A 360 -11.12 7.81 12.94
N LEU A 361 -10.74 7.17 14.05
CA LEU A 361 -10.71 7.78 15.37
C LEU A 361 -9.73 8.96 15.43
N LEU A 362 -8.51 8.80 14.90
CA LEU A 362 -7.52 9.88 14.80
C LEU A 362 -8.06 11.06 13.98
N THR A 363 -8.79 10.79 12.90
CA THR A 363 -9.40 11.84 12.06
C THR A 363 -10.45 12.64 12.83
N VAL A 364 -11.29 11.98 13.63
CA VAL A 364 -12.29 12.63 14.49
C VAL A 364 -11.62 13.47 15.58
N LEU A 365 -10.58 12.94 16.23
CA LEU A 365 -9.88 13.63 17.32
C LEU A 365 -9.06 14.83 16.84
N CYS A 366 -8.38 14.70 15.69
CA CYS A 366 -7.51 15.74 15.18
C CYS A 366 -8.23 16.77 14.30
N GLN A 367 -9.43 16.45 13.79
CA GLN A 367 -10.19 17.32 12.87
C GLN A 367 -9.34 17.76 11.64
N GLY A 368 -8.45 16.86 11.22
CA GLY A 368 -7.38 17.13 10.24
C GLY A 368 -6.28 16.09 10.28
N PRO A 369 -5.18 16.30 9.55
CA PRO A 369 -4.04 15.39 9.56
C PRO A 369 -3.38 15.35 10.94
N PHE A 370 -3.17 14.17 11.49
CA PHE A 370 -2.54 13.99 12.80
C PHE A 370 -1.17 14.68 12.89
N TYR A 371 -0.36 14.62 11.83
CA TYR A 371 0.97 15.25 11.81
C TYR A 371 0.92 16.77 12.00
N PHE A 372 -0.16 17.42 11.56
CA PHE A 372 -0.34 18.86 11.76
C PHE A 372 -0.55 19.18 13.24
N LYS A 373 -1.33 18.35 13.95
CA LYS A 373 -1.52 18.49 15.39
C LYS A 373 -0.24 18.21 16.17
N LEU A 374 0.56 17.25 15.72
CA LEU A 374 1.88 16.97 16.30
C LEU A 374 2.82 18.18 16.17
N MET A 375 2.86 18.81 14.99
CA MET A 375 3.65 20.02 14.76
C MET A 375 3.16 21.26 15.55
N GLN A 376 1.90 21.31 15.97
CA GLN A 376 1.40 22.37 16.86
C GLN A 376 1.80 22.16 18.33
N LEU A 377 2.15 20.93 18.71
CA LEU A 377 2.53 20.56 20.07
C LEU A 377 4.05 20.58 20.29
N LEU A 378 4.83 20.53 19.20
CA LEU A 378 6.28 20.71 19.15
C LEU A 378 6.60 22.18 18.90
#